data_AF-A0A4S4C082-F1
#
_entry.id   AF-A0A4S4C082-F1
#
_cell.length_a   1.000
_cell.length_b   1.000
_cell.length_c   1.000
_cell.angle_alpha   90.00
_cell.angle_beta   90.00
_cell.angle_gamma   90.00
#
_symmetry.space_group_name_H-M   'P 1'
#
loop_
_entity.id
_entity.type
_entity.pdbx_description
1 polymer ?
#
loop_
_entity_poly.entity_id
_entity_poly.type
_entity_poly.pdbx_seq_one_letter_code
_entity_poly.pdbx_strand_id
1 'polypeptide(L)'
;MKRNFIVLATSILLIFICQEVKAHPGNTDSFGKHTCRTNCEKWGLEYGEYHGHGGADSSSSSGSSGTSSDSNYSNDVPVMTEEELEVHYEELQNEGYDIGYQNGYNGEVFVDFHEEKYAELSNADYSWYEAGYEAGYTEGEAKKAAEIQKQQEEDYQAGEKIGFQQGKIDFENKVVQQNPQTNSSQTEYWNKGFAAGYKKVIQVMQQTEKAKEEGHQQGLTHEDINIPSKYASEDETKQAFEEGFKKGEDERIKHLQETYEKEGYEAGYNQQTFTIPKDVPELYKISFKQGFENGYNAKEDEAYQRGYDLAFTTTKYKADDQYKEYSNLQKQHKNGFDSNEEDEELREEAFEAGKSAEELSIPVKFKNNNNAVNLYNKYYKKGKEEREERNKQILIGGLVLVPTGIVGGFYLHRRKSKQ
;
A
#
# COMPACT_ATOMS: atom_id res chain seq x y z
N MET A 1 34.70 27.62 -25.62
CA MET A 1 33.38 27.03 -25.94
C MET A 1 32.89 27.34 -27.36
N LYS A 2 33.02 28.57 -27.90
CA LYS A 2 32.51 28.92 -29.24
C LYS A 2 33.24 28.29 -30.45
N ARG A 3 34.55 27.98 -30.36
CA ARG A 3 35.31 27.35 -31.48
C ARG A 3 35.00 25.85 -31.68
N ASN A 4 34.72 25.12 -30.60
CA ASN A 4 34.38 23.69 -30.69
C ASN A 4 32.95 23.48 -31.20
N PHE A 5 32.07 24.45 -30.97
CA PHE A 5 30.70 24.42 -31.50
C PHE A 5 30.66 24.63 -33.02
N ILE A 6 31.57 25.47 -33.56
CA ILE A 6 31.66 25.70 -35.02
C ILE A 6 32.17 24.45 -35.74
N VAL A 7 33.18 23.76 -35.19
CA VAL A 7 33.69 22.51 -35.79
C VAL A 7 32.63 21.40 -35.75
N LEU A 8 31.87 21.28 -34.66
CA LEU A 8 30.77 20.31 -34.58
C LEU A 8 29.64 20.65 -35.57
N ALA A 9 29.28 21.94 -35.70
CA ALA A 9 28.24 22.40 -36.60
C ALA A 9 28.63 22.23 -38.09
N THR A 10 29.89 22.42 -38.45
CA THR A 10 30.37 22.17 -39.82
C THR A 10 30.45 20.68 -40.17
N SER A 11 30.77 19.82 -39.19
CA SER A 11 30.77 18.36 -39.41
C SER A 11 29.36 17.78 -39.56
N ILE A 12 28.37 18.34 -38.86
CA ILE A 12 26.95 17.95 -38.99
C ILE A 12 26.37 18.42 -40.34
N LEU A 13 26.79 19.59 -40.83
CA LEU A 13 26.33 20.13 -42.13
C LEU A 13 26.84 19.34 -43.34
N LEU A 14 28.01 18.69 -43.23
CA LEU A 14 28.57 17.84 -44.30
C LEU A 14 27.89 16.46 -44.42
N ILE A 15 27.21 15.98 -43.37
CA ILE A 15 26.47 14.71 -43.37
C ILE A 15 25.13 14.83 -44.14
N PHE A 16 24.58 16.05 -44.26
CA PHE A 16 23.29 16.30 -44.93
C PHE A 16 23.38 16.46 -46.46
N ILE A 17 24.55 16.27 -47.07
CA ILE A 17 24.73 16.38 -48.54
C ILE A 17 24.88 15.00 -49.20
N CYS A 18 24.50 13.91 -48.53
CA CYS A 18 24.36 12.61 -49.19
C CYS A 18 23.21 12.68 -50.21
N GLN A 19 23.58 12.81 -51.47
CA GLN A 19 22.66 12.59 -52.59
C GLN A 19 22.17 11.14 -52.51
N GLU A 20 20.85 10.92 -52.65
CA GLU A 20 20.29 9.57 -52.77
C GLU A 20 20.87 8.90 -54.03
N VAL A 21 21.77 7.94 -53.84
CA VAL A 21 22.12 6.99 -54.90
C VAL A 21 21.05 5.92 -54.86
N LYS A 22 20.09 5.98 -55.79
CA LYS A 22 19.06 4.96 -55.95
C LYS A 22 19.67 3.73 -56.61
N ALA A 23 20.26 2.86 -55.79
CA ALA A 23 20.51 1.48 -56.19
C ALA A 23 19.17 0.74 -56.19
N HIS A 24 18.83 0.11 -57.31
CA HIS A 24 17.62 -0.71 -57.44
C HIS A 24 17.75 -1.99 -56.59
N PRO A 25 16.69 -2.43 -55.88
CA PRO A 25 16.68 -3.72 -55.20
C PRO A 25 16.61 -4.84 -56.24
N GLY A 26 17.59 -5.73 -56.22
CA GLY A 26 17.68 -6.89 -57.11
C GLY A 26 19.14 -7.30 -57.27
N ASN A 27 19.47 -8.54 -56.91
CA ASN A 27 20.78 -9.09 -57.24
C ASN A 27 20.82 -9.32 -58.75
N THR A 28 21.92 -8.91 -59.35
CA THR A 28 22.22 -9.20 -60.75
C THR A 28 22.60 -10.68 -60.88
N ASP A 29 22.09 -11.37 -61.88
CA ASP A 29 22.48 -12.74 -62.20
C ASP A 29 23.90 -12.82 -62.79
N SER A 30 24.34 -14.04 -63.07
CA SER A 30 25.65 -14.34 -63.67
C SER A 30 25.87 -13.70 -65.06
N PHE A 31 24.81 -13.21 -65.72
CA PHE A 31 24.86 -12.52 -67.01
C PHE A 31 24.84 -10.99 -66.90
N GLY A 32 24.82 -10.43 -65.68
CA GLY A 32 24.79 -8.98 -65.49
C GLY A 32 23.40 -8.36 -65.69
N LYS A 33 22.33 -9.15 -65.60
CA LYS A 33 20.92 -8.73 -65.75
C LYS A 33 20.07 -9.07 -64.52
N HIS A 34 18.83 -8.59 -64.47
CA HIS A 34 17.90 -8.94 -63.40
C HIS A 34 16.43 -8.82 -63.85
N THR A 35 15.54 -9.51 -63.14
CA THR A 35 14.08 -9.43 -63.31
C THR A 35 13.52 -8.39 -62.35
N CYS A 36 12.77 -7.42 -62.87
CA CYS A 36 12.16 -6.42 -62.02
C CYS A 36 10.98 -7.00 -61.21
N ARG A 37 11.09 -6.99 -59.88
CA ARG A 37 10.05 -7.52 -58.96
C ARG A 37 9.48 -6.48 -57.99
N THR A 38 10.04 -5.27 -57.92
CA THR A 38 9.55 -4.20 -57.04
C THR A 38 9.70 -2.84 -57.70
N ASN A 39 8.64 -2.02 -57.65
CA ASN A 39 8.61 -0.64 -58.16
C ASN A 39 8.97 -0.48 -59.66
N CYS A 40 8.66 -1.47 -60.51
CA CYS A 40 9.06 -1.51 -61.93
C CYS A 40 8.56 -0.32 -62.76
N GLU A 41 7.31 0.06 -62.55
CA GLU A 41 6.69 1.20 -63.24
C GLU A 41 7.44 2.51 -63.01
N LYS A 42 8.07 2.67 -61.83
CA LYS A 42 8.86 3.87 -61.49
C LYS A 42 10.11 4.02 -62.35
N TRP A 43 10.54 2.93 -62.98
CA TRP A 43 11.71 2.84 -63.84
C TRP A 43 11.34 2.62 -65.32
N GLY A 44 10.05 2.70 -65.66
CA GLY A 44 9.56 2.54 -67.03
C GLY A 44 9.54 1.09 -67.52
N LEU A 45 9.46 0.12 -66.60
CA LEU A 45 9.50 -1.32 -66.88
C LEU A 45 8.24 -2.00 -66.36
N GLU A 46 7.86 -3.12 -66.99
CA GLU A 46 6.76 -3.97 -66.54
C GLU A 46 7.19 -4.88 -65.38
N TYR A 47 6.23 -5.26 -64.52
CA TYR A 47 6.48 -6.23 -63.46
C TYR A 47 6.86 -7.59 -64.08
N GLY A 48 8.02 -8.13 -63.71
CA GLY A 48 8.58 -9.35 -64.29
C GLY A 48 9.47 -9.11 -65.53
N GLU A 49 9.71 -7.87 -65.93
CA GLU A 49 10.58 -7.57 -67.07
C GLU A 49 12.07 -7.81 -66.74
N TYR A 50 12.73 -8.61 -67.57
CA TYR A 50 14.15 -8.96 -67.45
C TYR A 50 15.02 -8.01 -68.28
N HIS A 51 15.92 -7.26 -67.64
CA HIS A 51 16.73 -6.24 -68.31
C HIS A 51 18.15 -6.11 -67.72
N GLY A 52 19.05 -5.46 -68.47
CA GLY A 52 20.46 -5.24 -68.10
C GLY A 52 20.89 -3.79 -68.25
N HIS A 53 21.90 -3.37 -67.48
CA HIS A 53 22.41 -2.01 -67.50
C HIS A 53 23.74 -1.94 -68.27
N GLY A 54 23.70 -1.51 -69.54
CA GLY A 54 24.89 -1.28 -70.36
C GLY A 54 24.54 -1.11 -71.84
N GLY A 55 24.72 0.10 -72.38
CA GLY A 55 24.35 0.44 -73.75
C GLY A 55 25.17 -0.32 -74.80
N ALA A 56 24.50 -1.19 -75.54
CA ALA A 56 24.80 -1.54 -76.93
C ALA A 56 23.53 -2.14 -77.54
N ASP A 57 22.71 -1.28 -78.13
CA ASP A 57 21.72 -1.69 -79.12
C ASP A 57 22.47 -2.34 -80.30
N SER A 58 22.28 -3.63 -80.51
CA SER A 58 22.54 -4.26 -81.81
C SER A 58 21.24 -4.80 -82.38
N SER A 59 20.42 -3.86 -82.83
CA SER A 59 19.50 -4.09 -83.94
C SER A 59 20.29 -4.57 -85.17
N SER A 60 19.99 -5.77 -85.66
CA SER A 60 20.21 -6.08 -87.09
C SER A 60 19.11 -6.99 -87.60
N SER A 61 18.11 -6.36 -88.19
CA SER A 61 17.12 -6.97 -89.06
C SER A 61 17.70 -7.28 -90.45
N SER A 62 17.21 -8.39 -91.01
CA SER A 62 17.03 -8.72 -92.43
C SER A 62 18.21 -9.29 -93.24
N GLY A 63 17.96 -10.45 -93.85
CA GLY A 63 18.82 -11.06 -94.87
C GLY A 63 18.43 -12.49 -95.19
N SER A 64 17.24 -12.70 -95.76
CA SER A 64 16.81 -13.99 -96.32
C SER A 64 17.64 -14.34 -97.56
N SER A 65 18.21 -15.54 -97.61
CA SER A 65 18.52 -16.25 -98.85
C SER A 65 18.65 -17.73 -98.53
N GLY A 66 17.73 -18.52 -99.10
CA GLY A 66 17.63 -19.94 -98.85
C GLY A 66 18.77 -20.75 -99.47
N THR A 67 19.02 -21.90 -98.87
CA THR A 67 19.43 -23.10 -99.59
C THR A 67 18.96 -24.29 -98.78
N SER A 68 18.05 -25.02 -99.40
CA SER A 68 17.57 -26.34 -99.03
C SER A 68 18.73 -27.32 -98.86
N SER A 69 18.69 -28.10 -97.80
CA SER A 69 19.28 -29.45 -97.77
C SER A 69 18.51 -30.26 -96.73
N ASP A 70 17.77 -31.22 -97.24
CA ASP A 70 17.10 -32.29 -96.51
C ASP A 70 18.02 -32.96 -95.49
N SER A 71 17.55 -33.07 -94.25
CA SER A 71 17.84 -34.23 -93.42
C SER A 71 16.64 -34.51 -92.53
N ASN A 72 15.91 -35.52 -92.99
CA ASN A 72 14.85 -36.24 -92.30
C ASN A 72 15.31 -36.62 -90.87
N TYR A 73 14.81 -35.91 -89.85
CA TYR A 73 14.87 -36.36 -88.47
C TYR A 73 13.45 -36.75 -88.07
N SER A 74 13.28 -38.04 -87.81
CA SER A 74 12.05 -38.69 -87.42
C SER A 74 11.55 -38.09 -86.10
N ASN A 75 10.53 -37.25 -86.14
CA ASN A 75 9.75 -36.85 -84.98
C ASN A 75 8.76 -37.97 -84.65
N ASP A 76 9.21 -38.97 -83.91
CA ASP A 76 8.36 -39.71 -82.98
C ASP A 76 8.74 -39.26 -81.56
N VAL A 77 8.36 -38.03 -81.23
CA VAL A 77 8.26 -37.59 -79.83
C VAL A 77 6.77 -37.69 -79.49
N PRO A 78 6.37 -38.42 -78.43
CA PRO A 78 4.98 -38.46 -78.02
C PRO A 78 4.54 -37.03 -77.69
N VAL A 79 3.55 -36.50 -78.42
CA VAL A 79 2.90 -35.24 -78.05
C VAL A 79 2.06 -35.54 -76.81
N MET A 80 2.51 -35.07 -75.66
CA MET A 80 1.71 -35.09 -74.42
C MET A 80 0.38 -34.37 -74.66
N THR A 81 -0.70 -34.93 -74.11
CA THR A 81 -2.00 -34.27 -74.07
C THR A 81 -1.97 -33.11 -73.06
N GLU A 82 -2.87 -32.13 -73.22
CA GLU A 82 -2.98 -30.97 -72.32
C GLU A 82 -3.14 -31.41 -70.84
N GLU A 83 -3.86 -32.50 -70.61
CA GLU A 83 -4.09 -33.08 -69.28
C GLU A 83 -2.80 -33.69 -68.70
N GLU A 84 -1.98 -34.35 -69.53
CA GLU A 84 -0.67 -34.89 -69.11
C GLU A 84 0.34 -33.77 -68.81
N LEU A 85 0.27 -32.63 -69.54
CA LEU A 85 1.13 -31.47 -69.31
C LEU A 85 0.83 -30.77 -67.98
N GLU A 86 -0.45 -30.61 -67.66
CA GLU A 86 -0.87 -30.03 -66.38
C GLU A 86 -0.43 -30.90 -65.19
N VAL A 87 -0.59 -32.22 -65.30
CA VAL A 87 -0.14 -33.16 -64.26
C VAL A 87 1.39 -33.09 -64.07
N HIS A 88 2.16 -33.05 -65.15
CA HIS A 88 3.63 -32.92 -65.09
C HIS A 88 4.08 -31.58 -64.49
N TYR A 89 3.40 -30.49 -64.84
CA TYR A 89 3.60 -29.16 -64.25
C TYR A 89 3.36 -29.18 -62.73
N GLU A 90 2.23 -29.73 -62.29
CA GLU A 90 1.88 -29.82 -60.87
C GLU A 90 2.87 -30.71 -60.09
N GLU A 91 3.29 -31.84 -60.65
CA GLU A 91 4.26 -32.75 -60.03
C GLU A 91 5.62 -32.04 -59.80
N LEU A 92 6.14 -31.35 -60.82
CA LEU A 92 7.40 -30.63 -60.71
C LEU A 92 7.32 -29.43 -59.76
N GLN A 93 6.22 -28.67 -59.78
CA GLN A 93 6.02 -27.58 -58.82
C GLN A 93 5.92 -28.07 -57.38
N ASN A 94 5.19 -29.16 -57.14
CA ASN A 94 5.06 -29.75 -55.81
C ASN A 94 6.39 -30.33 -55.31
N GLU A 95 7.16 -31.01 -56.17
CA GLU A 95 8.51 -31.50 -55.82
C GLU A 95 9.43 -30.33 -55.45
N GLY A 96 9.43 -29.27 -56.27
CA GLY A 96 10.17 -28.03 -56.00
C GLY A 96 9.76 -27.43 -54.66
N TYR A 97 8.46 -27.24 -54.45
CA TYR A 97 7.89 -26.67 -53.23
C TYR A 97 8.28 -27.44 -51.97
N ASP A 98 8.13 -28.77 -51.96
CA ASP A 98 8.42 -29.59 -50.79
C ASP A 98 9.91 -29.52 -50.40
N ILE A 99 10.80 -29.56 -51.39
CA ILE A 99 12.25 -29.43 -51.16
C ILE A 99 12.58 -28.01 -50.70
N GLY A 100 12.08 -27.00 -51.39
CA GLY A 100 12.25 -25.59 -51.03
C GLY A 100 11.82 -25.35 -49.60
N TYR A 101 10.64 -25.82 -49.21
CA TYR A 101 10.09 -25.69 -47.86
C TYR A 101 11.01 -26.30 -46.79
N GLN A 102 11.51 -27.53 -46.99
CA GLN A 102 12.43 -28.14 -46.03
C GLN A 102 13.73 -27.33 -45.90
N ASN A 103 14.27 -26.87 -47.03
CA ASN A 103 15.52 -26.09 -47.05
C ASN A 103 15.35 -24.73 -46.36
N GLY A 104 14.30 -24.00 -46.69
CA GLY A 104 13.97 -22.72 -46.06
C GLY A 104 13.69 -22.88 -44.56
N TYR A 105 12.98 -23.94 -44.17
CA TYR A 105 12.71 -24.23 -42.76
C TYR A 105 13.97 -24.60 -41.96
N ASN A 106 14.91 -25.32 -42.59
CA ASN A 106 16.19 -25.70 -41.98
C ASN A 106 17.25 -24.58 -42.04
N GLY A 107 16.98 -23.48 -42.77
CA GLY A 107 17.91 -22.38 -42.98
C GLY A 107 19.12 -22.79 -43.83
N GLU A 108 18.92 -23.75 -44.72
CA GLU A 108 19.95 -24.13 -45.69
C GLU A 108 20.16 -22.99 -46.68
N VAL A 109 21.40 -22.80 -47.13
CA VAL A 109 21.68 -21.79 -48.17
C VAL A 109 20.82 -22.13 -49.37
N PHE A 110 20.15 -21.14 -49.96
CA PHE A 110 19.58 -21.27 -51.30
C PHE A 110 20.73 -21.62 -52.26
N VAL A 111 20.94 -22.92 -52.43
CA VAL A 111 21.83 -23.44 -53.44
C VAL A 111 20.91 -23.82 -54.57
N ASP A 112 21.11 -23.17 -55.70
CA ASP A 112 20.60 -23.62 -56.98
C ASP A 112 21.16 -25.03 -57.22
N PHE A 113 20.43 -26.05 -56.76
CA PHE A 113 20.96 -27.41 -56.62
C PHE A 113 20.54 -28.29 -57.81
N HIS A 114 21.60 -28.70 -58.51
CA HIS A 114 21.76 -29.91 -59.30
C HIS A 114 21.36 -29.91 -60.79
N GLU A 115 22.27 -29.35 -61.57
CA GLU A 115 22.48 -29.64 -63.00
C GLU A 115 22.62 -31.15 -63.29
N GLU A 116 22.92 -32.04 -62.32
CA GLU A 116 23.08 -33.49 -62.55
C GLU A 116 21.82 -34.34 -62.37
N LYS A 117 20.88 -33.98 -61.48
CA LYS A 117 19.58 -34.69 -61.32
C LYS A 117 18.55 -34.19 -62.33
N TYR A 118 18.70 -32.92 -62.75
CA TYR A 118 17.74 -32.21 -63.60
C TYR A 118 18.34 -31.75 -64.94
N ALA A 119 19.55 -32.22 -65.29
CA ALA A 119 20.19 -32.04 -66.62
C ALA A 119 19.30 -32.46 -67.79
N GLU A 120 18.38 -33.39 -67.50
CA GLU A 120 17.48 -34.00 -68.48
C GLU A 120 16.13 -33.26 -68.58
N LEU A 121 15.85 -32.26 -67.73
CA LEU A 121 14.63 -31.47 -67.79
C LEU A 121 14.66 -30.48 -68.96
N SER A 122 13.48 -30.22 -69.53
CA SER A 122 13.31 -29.12 -70.48
C SER A 122 13.45 -27.76 -69.75
N ASN A 123 13.76 -26.69 -70.48
CA ASN A 123 13.78 -25.34 -69.91
C ASN A 123 12.43 -24.94 -69.26
N ALA A 124 11.31 -25.50 -69.72
CA ALA A 124 9.99 -25.24 -69.14
C ALA A 124 9.82 -26.00 -67.82
N ASP A 125 10.16 -27.28 -67.80
CA ASP A 125 10.08 -28.16 -66.63
C ASP A 125 10.93 -27.64 -65.46
N TYR A 126 12.16 -27.19 -65.75
CA TYR A 126 13.04 -26.59 -64.75
C TYR A 126 12.46 -25.29 -64.18
N SER A 127 11.86 -24.43 -65.01
CA SER A 127 11.24 -23.18 -64.54
C SER A 127 10.03 -23.44 -63.63
N TRP A 128 9.26 -24.50 -63.89
CA TRP A 128 8.14 -24.89 -63.04
C TRP A 128 8.63 -25.41 -61.69
N TYR A 129 9.64 -26.28 -61.68
CA TYR A 129 10.29 -26.73 -60.45
C TYR A 129 10.86 -25.56 -59.64
N GLU A 130 11.61 -24.65 -60.27
CA GLU A 130 12.22 -23.47 -59.64
C GLU A 130 11.17 -22.57 -58.98
N ALA A 131 10.06 -22.29 -59.66
CA ALA A 131 8.96 -21.50 -59.11
C ALA A 131 8.34 -22.15 -57.87
N GLY A 132 8.15 -23.48 -57.89
CA GLY A 132 7.70 -24.24 -56.73
C GLY A 132 8.70 -24.12 -55.57
N TYR A 133 9.98 -24.33 -55.85
CA TYR A 133 11.06 -24.24 -54.87
C TYR A 133 11.14 -22.88 -54.19
N GLU A 134 11.14 -21.77 -54.94
CA GLU A 134 11.18 -20.42 -54.36
C GLU A 134 10.00 -20.15 -53.43
N ALA A 135 8.80 -20.58 -53.83
CA ALA A 135 7.59 -20.45 -53.01
C ALA A 135 7.70 -21.26 -51.72
N GLY A 136 8.08 -22.53 -51.82
CA GLY A 136 8.30 -23.42 -50.69
C GLY A 136 9.35 -22.87 -49.73
N TYR A 137 10.51 -22.46 -50.24
CA TYR A 137 11.61 -21.91 -49.46
C TYR A 137 11.20 -20.67 -48.66
N THR A 138 10.52 -19.73 -49.32
CA THR A 138 9.99 -18.52 -48.67
C THR A 138 9.00 -18.87 -47.56
N GLU A 139 8.10 -19.83 -47.80
CA GLU A 139 7.14 -20.28 -46.79
C GLU A 139 7.80 -21.02 -45.62
N GLY A 140 8.79 -21.88 -45.90
CA GLY A 140 9.58 -22.59 -44.90
C GLY A 140 10.36 -21.64 -43.98
N GLU A 141 11.03 -20.64 -44.55
CA GLU A 141 11.71 -19.59 -43.77
C GLU A 141 10.72 -18.80 -42.91
N ALA A 142 9.58 -18.39 -43.48
CA ALA A 142 8.53 -17.68 -42.74
C ALA A 142 7.97 -18.53 -41.58
N LYS A 143 7.77 -19.83 -41.82
CA LYS A 143 7.34 -20.79 -40.79
C LYS A 143 8.36 -20.87 -39.66
N LYS A 144 9.64 -21.05 -39.99
CA LYS A 144 10.72 -21.14 -38.99
C LYS A 144 10.83 -19.85 -38.18
N ALA A 145 10.75 -18.70 -38.84
CA ALA A 145 10.78 -17.40 -38.18
C ALA A 145 9.59 -17.21 -37.23
N ALA A 146 8.38 -17.61 -37.64
CA ALA A 146 7.19 -17.55 -36.81
C ALA A 146 7.28 -18.46 -35.57
N GLU A 147 7.84 -19.67 -35.70
CA GLU A 147 8.08 -20.57 -34.57
C GLU A 147 9.11 -20.01 -33.59
N ILE A 148 10.19 -19.43 -34.09
CA ILE A 148 11.18 -18.74 -33.25
C ILE A 148 10.54 -17.58 -32.49
N GLN A 149 9.76 -16.72 -33.18
CA GLN A 149 9.07 -15.60 -32.53
C GLN A 149 8.08 -16.07 -31.46
N LYS A 150 7.33 -17.14 -31.76
CA LYS A 150 6.40 -17.74 -30.80
C LYS A 150 7.15 -18.24 -29.56
N GLN A 151 8.26 -18.96 -29.73
CA GLN A 151 9.07 -19.42 -28.60
C GLN A 151 9.64 -18.26 -27.78
N GLN A 152 10.09 -17.19 -28.45
CA GLN A 152 10.60 -15.99 -27.79
C GLN A 152 9.53 -15.30 -26.95
N GLU A 153 8.30 -15.22 -27.46
CA GLU A 153 7.16 -14.66 -26.72
C GLU A 153 6.77 -15.56 -25.54
N GLU A 154 6.70 -16.88 -25.72
CA GLU A 154 6.42 -17.82 -24.64
C GLU A 154 7.47 -17.73 -23.51
N ASP A 155 8.76 -17.65 -23.88
CA ASP A 155 9.86 -17.44 -22.95
C ASP A 155 9.71 -16.10 -22.21
N TYR A 156 9.41 -15.02 -22.92
CA TYR A 156 9.20 -13.70 -22.33
C TYR A 156 8.04 -13.70 -21.33
N GLN A 157 6.89 -14.26 -21.69
CA GLN A 157 5.70 -14.36 -20.83
C GLN A 157 5.97 -15.22 -19.60
N ALA A 158 6.69 -16.34 -19.76
CA ALA A 158 7.11 -17.18 -18.64
C ALA A 158 8.04 -16.43 -17.69
N GLY A 159 9.01 -15.68 -18.25
CA GLY A 159 9.89 -14.80 -17.50
C GLY A 159 9.12 -13.74 -16.72
N GLU A 160 8.22 -13.01 -17.38
CA GLU A 160 7.42 -11.93 -16.80
C GLU A 160 6.63 -12.42 -15.59
N LYS A 161 5.96 -13.56 -15.70
CA LYS A 161 5.19 -14.16 -14.61
C LYS A 161 6.07 -14.47 -13.38
N ILE A 162 7.24 -15.05 -13.59
CA ILE A 162 8.16 -15.40 -12.49
C ILE A 162 8.79 -14.14 -11.90
N GLY A 163 9.16 -13.16 -12.73
CA GLY A 163 9.67 -11.85 -12.29
C GLY A 163 8.66 -11.09 -11.44
N PHE A 164 7.38 -11.10 -11.83
CA PHE A 164 6.29 -10.52 -11.06
C PHE A 164 6.14 -11.17 -9.69
N GLN A 165 6.19 -12.51 -9.62
CA GLN A 165 6.09 -13.22 -8.34
C GLN A 165 7.28 -12.92 -7.42
N GLN A 166 8.50 -12.94 -7.96
CA GLN A 166 9.70 -12.65 -7.17
C GLN A 166 9.73 -11.20 -6.71
N GLY A 167 9.35 -10.24 -7.56
CA GLY A 167 9.28 -8.83 -7.19
C GLY A 167 8.30 -8.57 -6.04
N LYS A 168 7.18 -9.28 -6.00
CA LYS A 168 6.25 -9.24 -4.86
C LYS A 168 6.93 -9.69 -3.56
N ILE A 169 7.58 -10.85 -3.58
CA ILE A 169 8.29 -11.40 -2.41
C ILE A 169 9.39 -10.45 -1.94
N ASP A 170 10.18 -9.91 -2.87
CA ASP A 170 11.29 -9.02 -2.52
C ASP A 170 10.80 -7.70 -1.94
N PHE A 171 9.68 -7.17 -2.40
CA PHE A 171 9.07 -5.97 -1.85
C PHE A 171 8.55 -6.19 -0.44
N GLU A 172 7.79 -7.27 -0.22
CA GLU A 172 7.28 -7.64 1.11
C GLU A 172 8.43 -7.81 2.12
N ASN A 173 9.57 -8.35 1.67
CA ASN A 173 10.78 -8.51 2.48
C ASN A 173 11.70 -7.28 2.51
N LYS A 174 11.35 -6.19 1.83
CA LYS A 174 12.14 -4.94 1.73
C LYS A 174 13.57 -5.13 1.18
N VAL A 175 13.73 -6.03 0.22
CA VAL A 175 15.02 -6.37 -0.44
C VAL A 175 14.99 -6.11 -1.94
N VAL A 176 14.16 -5.16 -2.40
CA VAL A 176 13.97 -4.82 -3.81
C VAL A 176 15.29 -4.49 -4.49
N GLN A 177 15.53 -5.13 -5.64
CA GLN A 177 16.71 -4.92 -6.46
C GLN A 177 16.41 -3.93 -7.60
N GLN A 178 17.32 -2.99 -7.87
CA GLN A 178 17.15 -2.09 -9.02
C GLN A 178 17.36 -2.82 -10.35
N ASN A 179 18.29 -3.78 -10.38
CA ASN A 179 18.60 -4.59 -11.54
C ASN A 179 18.45 -6.07 -11.14
N PRO A 180 17.28 -6.68 -11.38
CA PRO A 180 17.09 -8.10 -11.11
C PRO A 180 18.17 -8.94 -11.79
N GLN A 181 18.74 -9.90 -11.06
CA GLN A 181 19.79 -10.77 -11.58
C GLN A 181 19.27 -11.61 -12.74
N THR A 182 20.05 -11.67 -13.83
CA THR A 182 19.77 -12.54 -14.98
C THR A 182 20.16 -13.98 -14.67
N ASN A 183 19.33 -14.94 -15.08
CA ASN A 183 19.64 -16.36 -14.99
C ASN A 183 20.36 -16.81 -16.26
N SER A 184 21.65 -17.19 -16.14
CA SER A 184 22.48 -17.65 -17.26
C SER A 184 22.00 -18.96 -17.88
N SER A 185 21.15 -19.73 -17.18
CA SER A 185 20.54 -20.95 -17.70
C SER A 185 19.25 -20.72 -18.48
N GLN A 186 18.78 -19.47 -18.58
CA GLN A 186 17.55 -19.08 -19.29
C GLN A 186 17.85 -18.30 -20.55
N THR A 187 16.88 -18.23 -21.47
CA THR A 187 17.02 -17.48 -22.71
C THR A 187 17.09 -15.97 -22.47
N GLU A 188 17.57 -15.21 -23.45
CA GLU A 188 17.61 -13.75 -23.38
C GLU A 188 16.19 -13.16 -23.23
N TYR A 189 15.21 -13.71 -23.96
CA TYR A 189 13.81 -13.27 -23.92
C TYR A 189 13.15 -13.56 -22.58
N TRP A 190 13.43 -14.73 -22.00
CA TRP A 190 12.99 -15.02 -20.64
C TRP A 190 13.54 -14.02 -19.62
N ASN A 191 14.84 -13.71 -19.68
CA ASN A 191 15.47 -12.75 -18.76
C ASN A 191 14.91 -11.32 -18.94
N LYS A 192 14.60 -10.92 -20.19
CA LYS A 192 13.91 -9.65 -20.48
C LYS A 192 12.51 -9.61 -19.87
N GLY A 193 11.74 -10.68 -20.04
CA GLY A 193 10.42 -10.84 -19.43
C GLY A 193 10.48 -10.74 -17.91
N PHE A 194 11.40 -11.49 -17.29
CA PHE A 194 11.60 -11.46 -15.84
C PHE A 194 11.86 -10.05 -15.31
N ALA A 195 12.79 -9.31 -15.93
CA ALA A 195 13.08 -7.94 -15.54
C ALA A 195 11.87 -7.01 -15.69
N ALA A 196 11.09 -7.17 -16.77
CA ALA A 196 9.88 -6.39 -17.00
C ALA A 196 8.81 -6.65 -15.94
N GLY A 197 8.49 -7.93 -15.68
CA GLY A 197 7.50 -8.33 -14.67
C GLY A 197 7.90 -7.91 -13.26
N TYR A 198 9.18 -8.06 -12.91
CA TYR A 198 9.74 -7.61 -11.63
C TYR A 198 9.58 -6.09 -11.46
N LYS A 199 9.97 -5.29 -12.45
CA LYS A 199 9.83 -3.84 -12.37
C LYS A 199 8.37 -3.40 -12.28
N LYS A 200 7.48 -4.05 -13.06
CA LYS A 200 6.05 -3.76 -13.09
C LYS A 200 5.41 -3.94 -11.71
N VAL A 201 5.63 -5.09 -11.06
CA VAL A 201 5.01 -5.36 -9.75
C VAL A 201 5.50 -4.40 -8.67
N ILE A 202 6.79 -4.02 -8.68
CA ILE A 202 7.33 -3.04 -7.73
C ILE A 202 6.63 -1.68 -7.89
N GLN A 203 6.43 -1.23 -9.13
CA GLN A 203 5.72 0.01 -9.39
C GLN A 203 4.26 -0.07 -8.92
N VAL A 204 3.56 -1.17 -9.20
CA VAL A 204 2.18 -1.39 -8.75
C VAL A 204 2.12 -1.34 -7.22
N MET A 205 2.97 -2.08 -6.50
CA MET A 205 2.93 -2.10 -5.02
C MET A 205 3.27 -0.74 -4.40
N GLN A 206 4.24 0.00 -4.94
CA GLN A 206 4.50 1.37 -4.49
C GLN A 206 3.29 2.28 -4.69
N GLN A 207 2.59 2.13 -5.81
CA GLN A 207 1.34 2.85 -6.03
C GLN A 207 0.24 2.39 -5.08
N THR A 208 0.16 1.10 -4.77
CA THR A 208 -0.79 0.52 -3.79
C THR A 208 -0.57 1.10 -2.39
N GLU A 209 0.67 1.16 -1.90
CA GLU A 209 0.98 1.79 -0.60
C GLU A 209 0.57 3.26 -0.58
N LYS A 210 0.89 3.99 -1.66
CA LYS A 210 0.52 5.40 -1.78
C LYS A 210 -0.98 5.59 -1.89
N ALA A 211 -1.68 4.72 -2.61
CA ALA A 211 -3.13 4.75 -2.74
C ALA A 211 -3.79 4.54 -1.37
N LYS A 212 -3.29 3.60 -0.57
CA LYS A 212 -3.76 3.35 0.78
C LYS A 212 -3.58 4.55 1.71
N GLU A 213 -2.41 5.18 1.67
CA GLU A 213 -2.14 6.38 2.46
C GLU A 213 -3.03 7.56 2.03
N GLU A 214 -3.11 7.84 0.73
CA GLU A 214 -3.95 8.94 0.22
C GLU A 214 -5.44 8.71 0.50
N GLY A 215 -5.91 7.46 0.36
CA GLY A 215 -7.26 7.06 0.73
C GLY A 215 -7.52 7.32 2.22
N HIS A 216 -6.61 6.90 3.09
CA HIS A 216 -6.70 7.12 4.55
C HIS A 216 -6.80 8.61 4.90
N GLN A 217 -5.95 9.46 4.31
CA GLN A 217 -6.03 10.90 4.52
C GLN A 217 -7.35 11.50 4.03
N GLN A 218 -7.90 11.00 2.91
CA GLN A 218 -9.21 11.43 2.42
C GLN A 218 -10.32 11.02 3.40
N GLY A 219 -10.33 9.77 3.90
CA GLY A 219 -11.33 9.29 4.86
C GLY A 219 -11.30 10.05 6.20
N LEU A 220 -10.13 10.53 6.61
CA LEU A 220 -9.97 11.38 7.80
C LEU A 220 -10.62 12.77 7.65
N THR A 221 -10.87 13.23 6.43
CA THR A 221 -11.24 14.63 6.15
C THR A 221 -12.53 14.80 5.36
N HIS A 222 -12.98 13.76 4.63
CA HIS A 222 -14.14 13.79 3.76
C HIS A 222 -15.11 12.65 4.12
N GLU A 223 -16.39 12.86 3.84
CA GLU A 223 -17.44 11.86 4.03
C GLU A 223 -17.60 10.94 2.83
N ASP A 224 -17.39 11.48 1.62
CA ASP A 224 -17.49 10.73 0.38
C ASP A 224 -16.12 10.33 -0.17
N ILE A 225 -16.07 9.13 -0.74
CA ILE A 225 -14.89 8.63 -1.41
C ILE A 225 -14.76 9.22 -2.82
N ASN A 226 -13.57 9.68 -3.17
CA ASN A 226 -13.22 10.11 -4.53
C ASN A 226 -11.88 9.52 -4.93
N ILE A 227 -11.92 8.44 -5.73
CA ILE A 227 -10.74 7.69 -6.15
C ILE A 227 -10.05 8.40 -7.32
N PRO A 228 -8.78 8.85 -7.17
CA PRO A 228 -8.01 9.42 -8.27
C PRO A 228 -7.88 8.47 -9.47
N SER A 229 -7.95 8.99 -10.69
CA SER A 229 -7.85 8.20 -11.92
C SER A 229 -6.57 7.36 -12.02
N LYS A 230 -5.46 7.83 -11.42
CA LYS A 230 -4.18 7.11 -11.31
C LYS A 230 -4.26 5.79 -10.52
N TYR A 231 -5.31 5.59 -9.72
CA TYR A 231 -5.56 4.36 -8.94
C TYR A 231 -6.79 3.60 -9.44
N ALA A 232 -7.56 4.16 -10.37
CA ALA A 232 -8.81 3.57 -10.81
C ALA A 232 -8.64 2.44 -11.84
N SER A 233 -7.47 2.34 -12.47
CA SER A 233 -7.21 1.39 -13.56
C SER A 233 -6.74 0.01 -13.11
N GLU A 234 -6.04 -0.07 -11.98
CA GLU A 234 -5.49 -1.33 -11.44
C GLU A 234 -6.27 -1.70 -10.18
N ASP A 235 -6.89 -2.89 -10.18
CA ASP A 235 -7.76 -3.37 -9.11
C ASP A 235 -7.06 -3.31 -7.74
N GLU A 236 -5.79 -3.67 -7.66
CA GLU A 236 -5.02 -3.64 -6.41
C GLU A 236 -4.86 -2.23 -5.84
N THR A 237 -4.61 -1.24 -6.71
CA THR A 237 -4.44 0.16 -6.25
C THR A 237 -5.77 0.79 -5.85
N LYS A 238 -6.84 0.45 -6.58
CA LYS A 238 -8.21 0.89 -6.28
C LYS A 238 -8.66 0.35 -4.93
N GLN A 239 -8.54 -0.96 -4.73
CA GLN A 239 -8.91 -1.61 -3.47
C GLN A 239 -8.11 -1.04 -2.30
N ALA A 240 -6.80 -0.83 -2.47
CA ALA A 240 -5.98 -0.25 -1.41
C ALA A 240 -6.42 1.17 -1.04
N PHE A 241 -6.83 1.99 -2.02
CA PHE A 241 -7.41 3.31 -1.75
C PHE A 241 -8.70 3.21 -0.95
N GLU A 242 -9.63 2.34 -1.35
CA GLU A 242 -10.90 2.10 -0.66
C GLU A 242 -10.70 1.62 0.78
N GLU A 243 -9.77 0.68 1.01
CA GLU A 243 -9.40 0.22 2.35
C GLU A 243 -8.82 1.35 3.20
N GLY A 244 -7.92 2.15 2.62
CA GLY A 244 -7.35 3.34 3.25
C GLY A 244 -8.45 4.29 3.69
N PHE A 245 -9.33 4.66 2.75
CA PHE A 245 -10.47 5.55 2.99
C PHE A 245 -11.35 5.03 4.11
N LYS A 246 -11.74 3.76 4.09
CA LYS A 246 -12.60 3.18 5.12
C LYS A 246 -11.97 3.26 6.51
N LYS A 247 -10.68 2.97 6.62
CA LYS A 247 -9.95 3.10 7.87
C LYS A 247 -9.93 4.56 8.38
N GLY A 248 -9.69 5.51 7.49
CA GLY A 248 -9.68 6.93 7.84
C GLY A 248 -11.06 7.43 8.28
N GLU A 249 -12.11 6.97 7.60
CA GLU A 249 -13.50 7.24 7.96
C GLU A 249 -13.83 6.73 9.37
N ASP A 250 -13.47 5.49 9.69
CA ASP A 250 -13.72 4.88 11.00
C ASP A 250 -13.00 5.65 12.12
N GLU A 251 -11.75 6.06 11.89
CA GLU A 251 -10.96 6.89 12.82
C GLU A 251 -11.61 8.27 13.03
N ARG A 252 -12.05 8.92 11.95
CA ARG A 252 -12.76 10.21 12.00
C ARG A 252 -14.06 10.10 12.79
N ILE A 253 -14.87 9.08 12.51
CA ILE A 253 -16.15 8.84 13.21
C ILE A 253 -15.91 8.66 14.71
N LYS A 254 -14.93 7.83 15.09
CA LYS A 254 -14.59 7.59 16.49
C LYS A 254 -14.15 8.89 17.18
N HIS A 255 -13.27 9.66 16.54
CA HIS A 255 -12.81 10.93 17.09
C HIS A 255 -13.96 11.94 17.30
N LEU A 256 -14.88 12.02 16.35
CA LEU A 256 -16.07 12.87 16.46
C LEU A 256 -17.02 12.39 17.56
N GLN A 257 -17.23 11.08 17.71
CA GLN A 257 -18.01 10.53 18.82
C GLN A 257 -17.44 10.95 20.19
N GLU A 258 -16.13 10.77 20.39
CA GLU A 258 -15.44 11.17 21.62
C GLU A 258 -15.53 12.69 21.86
N THR A 259 -15.43 13.49 20.79
CA THR A 259 -15.57 14.94 20.86
C THR A 259 -16.95 15.35 21.34
N TYR A 260 -18.01 14.83 20.71
CA TYR A 260 -19.38 15.16 21.09
C TYR A 260 -19.77 14.60 22.45
N GLU A 261 -19.25 13.44 22.86
CA GLU A 261 -19.42 12.94 24.23
C GLU A 261 -18.79 13.90 25.25
N LYS A 262 -17.59 14.43 24.97
CA LYS A 262 -16.94 15.42 25.84
C LYS A 262 -17.71 16.73 25.90
N GLU A 263 -18.17 17.25 24.77
CA GLU A 263 -18.98 18.48 24.74
C GLU A 263 -20.30 18.30 25.50
N GLY A 264 -20.96 17.15 25.33
CA GLY A 264 -22.12 16.77 26.11
C GLY A 264 -21.80 16.77 27.60
N TYR A 265 -20.72 16.10 28.00
CA TYR A 265 -20.26 16.03 29.39
C TYR A 265 -20.04 17.42 29.99
N GLU A 266 -19.35 18.31 29.29
CA GLU A 266 -19.13 19.68 29.77
C GLU A 266 -20.45 20.45 29.94
N ALA A 267 -21.40 20.30 29.02
CA ALA A 267 -22.71 20.93 29.12
C ALA A 267 -23.51 20.40 30.33
N GLY A 268 -23.54 19.07 30.52
CA GLY A 268 -24.21 18.43 31.65
C GLY A 268 -23.58 18.77 33.01
N TYR A 269 -22.25 18.74 33.07
CA TYR A 269 -21.49 19.08 34.28
C TYR A 269 -21.72 20.53 34.71
N ASN A 270 -21.84 21.45 33.75
CA ASN A 270 -22.18 22.86 34.00
C ASN A 270 -23.68 23.11 34.24
N GLN A 271 -24.49 22.05 34.38
CA GLN A 271 -25.92 22.13 34.67
C GLN A 271 -26.72 22.95 33.64
N GLN A 272 -26.30 22.90 32.38
CA GLN A 272 -27.06 23.51 31.28
C GLN A 272 -28.38 22.77 31.08
N THR A 273 -29.37 23.43 30.48
CA THR A 273 -30.62 22.74 30.09
C THR A 273 -30.31 21.75 28.96
N PHE A 274 -30.81 20.51 29.07
CA PHE A 274 -30.58 19.51 28.04
C PHE A 274 -31.19 19.94 26.71
N THR A 275 -30.32 20.28 25.77
CA THR A 275 -30.66 20.53 24.37
C THR A 275 -29.52 20.02 23.50
N ILE A 276 -29.84 19.27 22.46
CA ILE A 276 -28.83 18.83 21.49
C ILE A 276 -28.60 20.00 20.51
N PRO A 277 -27.35 20.50 20.36
CA PRO A 277 -27.05 21.56 19.40
C PRO A 277 -27.42 21.14 17.97
N LYS A 278 -27.91 22.09 17.16
CA LYS A 278 -28.45 21.80 15.82
C LYS A 278 -27.37 21.35 14.83
N ASP A 279 -26.14 21.78 15.09
CA ASP A 279 -24.94 21.47 14.35
C ASP A 279 -24.38 20.08 14.65
N VAL A 280 -24.84 19.39 15.71
CA VAL A 280 -24.47 18.00 15.95
C VAL A 280 -25.09 17.10 14.87
N PRO A 281 -24.27 16.43 14.04
CA PRO A 281 -24.76 15.49 13.05
C PRO A 281 -25.54 14.33 13.70
N GLU A 282 -26.53 13.79 12.98
CA GLU A 282 -27.44 12.75 13.49
C GLU A 282 -26.69 11.56 14.11
N LEU A 283 -25.59 11.13 13.47
CA LEU A 283 -24.76 10.01 13.90
C LEU A 283 -24.16 10.19 15.31
N TYR A 284 -23.95 11.43 15.76
CA TYR A 284 -23.25 11.74 17.01
C TYR A 284 -24.16 12.24 18.14
N LYS A 285 -25.47 12.38 17.88
CA LYS A 285 -26.44 12.83 18.88
C LYS A 285 -26.51 11.92 20.11
N ILE A 286 -26.33 10.62 19.92
CA ILE A 286 -26.31 9.63 21.02
C ILE A 286 -25.08 9.86 21.91
N SER A 287 -23.90 10.04 21.32
CA SER A 287 -22.66 10.34 22.04
C SER A 287 -22.79 11.61 22.88
N PHE A 288 -23.33 12.69 22.29
CA PHE A 288 -23.60 13.94 23.01
C PHE A 288 -24.54 13.72 24.21
N LYS A 289 -25.65 13.00 24.00
CA LYS A 289 -26.62 12.72 25.06
C LYS A 289 -25.98 11.93 26.22
N GLN A 290 -25.24 10.87 25.90
CA GLN A 290 -24.53 10.07 26.90
C GLN A 290 -23.55 10.92 27.69
N GLY A 291 -22.75 11.73 27.00
CA GLY A 291 -21.86 12.70 27.62
C GLY A 291 -22.59 13.59 28.62
N PHE A 292 -23.68 14.21 28.18
CA PHE A 292 -24.50 15.10 29.00
C PHE A 292 -25.01 14.43 30.28
N GLU A 293 -25.58 13.24 30.18
CA GLU A 293 -26.06 12.48 31.34
C GLU A 293 -24.92 12.16 32.31
N ASN A 294 -23.76 11.73 31.79
CA ASN A 294 -22.58 11.44 32.59
C ASN A 294 -22.04 12.69 33.31
N GLY A 295 -21.96 13.83 32.62
CA GLY A 295 -21.50 15.10 33.19
C GLY A 295 -22.44 15.61 34.28
N TYR A 296 -23.74 15.52 34.02
CA TYR A 296 -24.78 15.91 34.97
C TYR A 296 -24.71 15.08 36.26
N ASN A 297 -24.61 13.75 36.14
CA ASN A 297 -24.45 12.85 37.30
C ASN A 297 -23.13 13.09 38.03
N ALA A 298 -22.02 13.32 37.33
CA ALA A 298 -20.74 13.62 37.96
C ALA A 298 -20.80 14.90 38.81
N LYS A 299 -21.60 15.91 38.40
CA LYS A 299 -21.80 17.12 39.20
C LYS A 299 -22.66 16.87 40.43
N GLU A 300 -23.67 16.00 40.32
CA GLU A 300 -24.45 15.54 41.48
C GLU A 300 -23.57 14.83 42.51
N ASP A 301 -22.70 13.91 42.06
CA ASP A 301 -21.76 13.18 42.91
C ASP A 301 -20.77 14.12 43.60
N GLU A 302 -20.27 15.14 42.90
CA GLU A 302 -19.42 16.17 43.50
C GLU A 302 -20.17 16.97 44.57
N ALA A 303 -21.42 17.36 44.31
CA ALA A 303 -22.24 18.06 45.28
C ALA A 303 -22.48 17.20 46.53
N TYR A 304 -22.80 15.92 46.34
CA TYR A 304 -22.91 14.94 47.42
C TYR A 304 -21.62 14.84 48.23
N GLN A 305 -20.47 14.63 47.58
CA GLN A 305 -19.19 14.48 48.28
C GLN A 305 -18.82 15.74 49.07
N ARG A 306 -19.06 16.93 48.53
CA ARG A 306 -18.84 18.19 49.27
C ARG A 306 -19.75 18.31 50.49
N GLY A 307 -20.99 17.85 50.37
CA GLY A 307 -21.92 17.76 51.49
C GLY A 307 -21.42 16.83 52.59
N TYR A 308 -21.00 15.64 52.18
CA TYR A 308 -20.40 14.63 53.08
C TYR A 308 -19.18 15.20 53.81
N ASP A 309 -18.31 15.90 53.09
CA ASP A 309 -17.11 16.54 53.66
C ASP A 309 -17.45 17.73 54.57
N LEU A 310 -18.55 18.44 54.33
CA LEU A 310 -19.02 19.54 55.16
C LEU A 310 -19.42 19.07 56.56
N ALA A 311 -19.97 17.86 56.71
CA ALA A 311 -20.34 17.27 58.00
C ALA A 311 -19.15 17.17 58.97
N PHE A 312 -17.94 16.98 58.45
CA PHE A 312 -16.73 17.03 59.28
C PHE A 312 -16.38 18.42 59.82
N THR A 313 -17.07 19.48 59.41
CA THR A 313 -16.73 20.86 59.82
C THR A 313 -17.80 21.53 60.68
N THR A 314 -19.05 21.09 60.59
CA THR A 314 -20.21 21.69 61.26
C THR A 314 -21.25 20.63 61.61
N THR A 315 -21.95 20.83 62.74
CA THR A 315 -23.05 19.95 63.18
C THR A 315 -24.41 20.35 62.61
N LYS A 316 -24.49 21.53 61.98
CA LYS A 316 -25.71 22.01 61.33
C LYS A 316 -25.45 22.21 59.85
N TYR A 317 -26.31 21.64 59.04
CA TYR A 317 -26.29 21.84 57.59
C TYR A 317 -26.42 23.32 57.25
N LYS A 318 -25.55 23.78 56.36
CA LYS A 318 -25.67 25.07 55.69
C LYS A 318 -25.60 24.80 54.19
N ALA A 319 -26.60 25.28 53.45
CA ALA A 319 -26.59 25.19 52.00
C ALA A 319 -25.38 25.93 51.43
N ASP A 320 -24.76 25.34 50.40
CA ASP A 320 -23.70 25.99 49.66
C ASP A 320 -24.31 26.99 48.67
N ASP A 321 -23.84 28.24 48.73
CA ASP A 321 -24.32 29.32 47.86
C ASP A 321 -24.05 29.01 46.38
N GLN A 322 -23.04 28.19 46.07
CA GLN A 322 -22.74 27.77 44.70
C GLN A 322 -23.87 26.92 44.07
N TYR A 323 -24.70 26.29 44.90
CA TYR A 323 -25.84 25.49 44.45
C TYR A 323 -27.17 26.24 44.54
N LYS A 324 -27.18 27.53 44.88
CA LYS A 324 -28.40 28.30 45.13
C LYS A 324 -29.43 28.22 44.02
N GLU A 325 -28.98 28.23 42.77
CA GLU A 325 -29.83 28.18 41.58
C GLU A 325 -30.13 26.74 41.11
N TYR A 326 -29.54 25.73 41.74
CA TYR A 326 -29.61 24.32 41.33
C TYR A 326 -30.23 23.47 42.45
N SER A 327 -31.57 23.47 42.52
CA SER A 327 -32.33 22.79 43.59
C SER A 327 -31.95 21.31 43.78
N ASN A 328 -31.64 20.62 42.69
CA ASN A 328 -31.20 19.23 42.72
C ASN A 328 -29.80 19.07 43.32
N LEU A 329 -28.84 19.94 42.98
CA LEU A 329 -27.52 19.92 43.59
C LEU A 329 -27.57 20.29 45.08
N GLN A 330 -28.45 21.22 45.49
CA GLN A 330 -28.67 21.48 46.92
C GLN A 330 -29.16 20.24 47.65
N LYS A 331 -30.09 19.50 47.03
CA LYS A 331 -30.61 18.24 47.56
C LYS A 331 -29.48 17.21 47.70
N GLN A 332 -28.67 17.00 46.66
CA GLN A 332 -27.55 16.06 46.73
C GLN A 332 -26.51 16.47 47.76
N HIS A 333 -26.16 17.75 47.83
CA HIS A 333 -25.29 18.30 48.87
C HIS A 333 -25.85 18.08 50.28
N LYS A 334 -27.17 18.23 50.48
CA LYS A 334 -27.80 17.92 51.76
C LYS A 334 -27.75 16.42 52.07
N ASN A 335 -28.08 15.57 51.08
CA ASN A 335 -28.03 14.13 51.25
C ASN A 335 -26.62 13.66 51.64
N GLY A 336 -25.58 14.21 51.00
CA GLY A 336 -24.20 13.94 51.34
C GLY A 336 -23.89 14.31 52.80
N PHE A 337 -24.29 15.50 53.24
CA PHE A 337 -24.12 15.94 54.62
C PHE A 337 -24.83 15.01 55.61
N ASP A 338 -26.09 14.66 55.34
CA ASP A 338 -26.89 13.81 56.23
C ASP A 338 -26.40 12.35 56.25
N SER A 339 -25.71 11.90 55.21
CA SER A 339 -25.19 10.52 55.09
C SER A 339 -23.91 10.25 55.88
N ASN A 340 -23.24 11.30 56.36
CA ASN A 340 -21.99 11.14 57.09
C ASN A 340 -22.27 10.79 58.56
N GLU A 341 -22.42 9.49 58.84
CA GLU A 341 -22.54 8.98 60.21
C GLU A 341 -21.17 8.89 60.92
N GLU A 342 -20.07 8.93 60.16
CA GLU A 342 -18.73 8.74 60.69
C GLU A 342 -18.18 10.00 61.38
N ASP A 343 -18.78 11.16 61.16
CA ASP A 343 -18.34 12.44 61.72
C ASP A 343 -18.55 12.50 63.25
N GLU A 344 -19.63 11.90 63.76
CA GLU A 344 -19.94 11.80 65.19
C GLU A 344 -19.00 10.83 65.88
N GLU A 345 -18.83 9.63 65.32
CA GLU A 345 -17.87 8.64 65.82
C GLU A 345 -16.46 9.24 65.87
N LEU A 346 -16.03 9.94 64.82
CA LEU A 346 -14.71 10.54 64.76
C LEU A 346 -14.51 11.69 65.78
N ARG A 347 -15.57 12.44 66.09
CA ARG A 347 -15.56 13.46 67.16
C ARG A 347 -15.37 12.82 68.53
N GLU A 348 -16.13 11.76 68.81
CA GLU A 348 -16.08 11.05 70.09
C GLU A 348 -14.74 10.35 70.29
N GLU A 349 -14.27 9.62 69.28
CA GLU A 349 -12.98 8.92 69.31
C GLU A 349 -11.84 9.91 69.56
N ALA A 350 -11.78 11.01 68.81
CA ALA A 350 -10.74 12.03 68.97
C ALA A 350 -10.77 12.65 70.37
N PHE A 351 -11.97 13.00 70.85
CA PHE A 351 -12.17 13.60 72.16
C PHE A 351 -11.73 12.66 73.29
N GLU A 352 -12.14 11.39 73.26
CA GLU A 352 -11.74 10.42 74.28
C GLU A 352 -10.24 10.08 74.22
N ALA A 353 -9.64 10.00 73.04
CA ALA A 353 -8.18 9.82 72.90
C ALA A 353 -7.40 10.97 73.58
N GLY A 354 -7.81 12.23 73.32
CA GLY A 354 -7.21 13.41 73.96
C GLY A 354 -7.42 13.45 75.47
N LYS A 355 -8.61 13.01 75.92
CA LYS A 355 -9.00 12.92 77.33
C LYS A 355 -8.24 11.84 78.09
N SER A 356 -7.88 10.75 77.41
CA SER A 356 -7.18 9.57 77.96
C SER A 356 -5.65 9.66 77.88
N ALA A 357 -5.10 10.73 77.30
CA ALA A 357 -3.66 10.90 77.06
C ALA A 357 -3.04 9.97 76.00
N GLU A 358 -3.86 9.41 75.12
CA GLU A 358 -3.37 8.58 74.02
C GLU A 358 -2.62 9.43 73.01
N GLU A 359 -1.67 8.83 72.30
CA GLU A 359 -0.94 9.52 71.22
C GLU A 359 -1.92 9.87 70.09
N LEU A 360 -1.79 11.08 69.53
CA LEU A 360 -2.62 11.52 68.42
C LEU A 360 -2.41 10.61 67.21
N SER A 361 -3.39 9.75 66.92
CA SER A 361 -3.34 8.79 65.82
C SER A 361 -4.64 8.83 65.01
N ILE A 362 -4.60 9.49 63.86
CA ILE A 362 -5.78 9.64 62.99
C ILE A 362 -6.05 8.31 62.27
N PRO A 363 -7.30 7.81 62.26
CA PRO A 363 -7.66 6.58 61.54
C PRO A 363 -7.25 6.63 60.07
N VAL A 364 -6.70 5.52 59.56
CA VAL A 364 -6.12 5.45 58.20
C VAL A 364 -7.10 5.90 57.12
N LYS A 365 -8.38 5.55 57.26
CA LYS A 365 -9.45 5.94 56.32
C LYS A 365 -9.62 7.46 56.15
N PHE A 366 -9.25 8.26 57.16
CA PHE A 366 -9.42 9.71 57.15
C PHE A 366 -8.15 10.49 56.86
N LYS A 367 -6.98 9.84 56.80
CA LYS A 367 -5.68 10.55 56.69
C LYS A 367 -5.58 11.49 55.49
N ASN A 368 -6.27 11.19 54.40
CA ASN A 368 -6.26 12.00 53.18
C ASN A 368 -7.44 12.99 53.08
N ASN A 369 -8.38 12.97 54.03
CA ASN A 369 -9.47 13.93 54.11
C ASN A 369 -9.10 15.06 55.07
N ASN A 370 -8.72 16.21 54.52
CA ASN A 370 -8.28 17.36 55.31
C ASN A 370 -9.35 17.83 56.32
N ASN A 371 -10.65 17.75 55.98
CA ASN A 371 -11.72 18.16 56.89
C ASN A 371 -11.84 17.19 58.06
N ALA A 372 -11.78 15.88 57.80
CA ALA A 372 -11.79 14.85 58.85
C ALA A 372 -10.54 14.95 59.76
N VAL A 373 -9.35 15.16 59.18
CA VAL A 373 -8.10 15.40 59.92
C VAL A 373 -8.22 16.63 60.83
N ASN A 374 -8.73 17.74 60.31
CA ASN A 374 -8.93 18.97 61.09
C ASN A 374 -9.95 18.79 62.21
N LEU A 375 -11.03 18.04 61.96
CA LEU A 375 -12.01 17.68 62.98
C LEU A 375 -11.37 16.88 64.11
N TYR A 376 -10.63 15.83 63.77
CA TYR A 376 -9.96 14.96 64.73
C TYR A 376 -9.02 15.78 65.63
N ASN A 377 -8.14 16.59 65.03
CA ASN A 377 -7.21 17.46 65.77
C ASN A 377 -7.93 18.42 66.73
N LYS A 378 -9.05 19.02 66.30
CA LYS A 378 -9.85 19.94 67.10
C LYS A 378 -10.45 19.24 68.33
N TYR A 379 -11.04 18.06 68.16
CA TYR A 379 -11.70 17.34 69.24
C TYR A 379 -10.71 16.66 70.18
N TYR A 380 -9.59 16.15 69.67
CA TYR A 380 -8.47 15.71 70.48
C TYR A 380 -7.95 16.81 71.40
N LYS A 381 -7.78 18.03 70.87
CA LYS A 381 -7.37 19.19 71.69
C LYS A 381 -8.40 19.50 72.79
N LYS A 382 -9.70 19.47 72.48
CA LYS A 382 -10.76 19.68 73.48
C LYS A 382 -10.73 18.63 74.59
N GLY A 383 -10.57 17.35 74.24
CA GLY A 383 -10.45 16.27 75.22
C GLY A 383 -9.24 16.47 76.15
N LYS A 384 -8.11 16.90 75.57
CA LYS A 384 -6.90 17.26 76.33
C LYS A 384 -7.14 18.44 77.27
N GLU A 385 -7.79 19.51 76.80
CA GLU A 385 -8.15 20.69 77.60
C GLU A 385 -9.04 20.30 78.79
N GLU A 386 -10.07 19.46 78.58
CA GLU A 386 -10.95 19.00 79.65
C GLU A 386 -10.20 18.15 80.69
N ARG A 387 -9.32 17.25 80.24
CA ARG A 387 -8.46 16.47 81.14
C ARG A 387 -7.57 17.38 81.99
N GLU A 388 -6.97 18.41 81.39
CA GLU A 388 -6.13 19.37 82.10
C GLU A 388 -6.92 20.19 83.13
N GLU A 389 -8.15 20.58 82.79
CA GLU A 389 -9.04 21.28 83.70
C GLU A 389 -9.47 20.41 84.88
N ARG A 390 -9.85 19.14 84.63
CA ARG A 390 -10.10 18.17 85.71
C ARG A 390 -8.88 17.97 86.61
N ASN A 391 -7.69 17.85 86.03
CA ASN A 391 -6.45 17.71 86.80
C ASN A 391 -6.15 18.94 87.67
N LYS A 392 -6.41 20.16 87.16
CA LYS A 392 -6.30 21.40 87.95
C LYS A 392 -7.30 21.43 89.10
N GLN A 393 -8.56 21.04 88.87
CA GLN A 393 -9.56 20.98 89.94
C GLN A 393 -9.22 19.96 91.02
N ILE A 394 -8.67 18.79 90.66
CA ILE A 394 -8.15 17.81 91.63
C ILE A 394 -6.99 18.41 92.45
N LEU A 395 -6.08 19.15 91.81
CA LEU A 395 -4.96 19.81 92.49
C LEU A 395 -5.40 20.92 93.45
N ILE A 396 -6.41 21.71 93.08
CA ILE A 396 -6.96 22.80 93.92
C ILE A 396 -7.83 22.22 95.06
N GLY A 397 -8.61 21.18 94.80
CA GLY A 397 -9.41 20.47 95.82
C GLY A 397 -8.56 19.64 96.80
N GLY A 398 -7.39 19.16 96.36
CA GLY A 398 -6.42 18.47 97.20
C GLY A 398 -5.61 19.38 98.15
N LEU A 399 -5.75 20.70 98.04
CA LEU A 399 -5.05 21.71 98.86
C LEU A 399 -5.87 22.21 100.08
N VAL A 400 -6.86 21.44 100.55
CA VAL A 400 -7.58 21.64 101.84
C VAL A 400 -7.29 20.51 102.84
N LEU A 401 -6.03 20.07 102.93
CA LEU A 401 -5.52 19.34 104.09
C LEU A 401 -4.25 20.03 104.60
N VAL A 402 -4.44 21.01 105.49
CA VAL A 402 -3.36 21.61 106.28
C VAL A 402 -3.06 20.71 107.50
N PRO A 403 -1.79 20.47 107.82
CA PRO A 403 -1.35 19.53 108.85
C PRO A 403 -1.35 20.17 110.25
N THR A 404 -1.78 19.44 111.28
CA THR A 404 -1.45 19.77 112.68
C THR A 404 -1.30 18.51 113.54
N GLY A 405 -0.15 18.39 114.21
CA GLY A 405 -0.12 17.86 115.57
C GLY A 405 0.67 16.57 115.83
N ILE A 406 1.97 16.73 116.09
CA ILE A 406 2.78 15.84 116.94
C ILE A 406 2.33 16.01 118.40
N VAL A 407 2.06 14.92 119.14
CA VAL A 407 2.44 14.57 120.53
C VAL A 407 2.00 13.09 120.69
N GLY A 408 2.74 12.08 121.14
CA GLY A 408 3.99 11.83 121.85
C GLY A 408 3.82 10.37 122.34
N GLY A 409 4.79 9.51 122.60
CA GLY A 409 6.24 9.54 122.61
C GLY A 409 6.71 8.13 122.98
N PHE A 410 7.96 7.82 122.66
CA PHE A 410 8.88 6.93 123.39
C PHE A 410 8.33 5.72 124.16
N TYR A 411 8.70 4.51 123.74
CA TYR A 411 9.67 3.72 124.52
C TYR A 411 10.32 2.61 123.67
N LEU A 412 11.61 2.42 123.94
CA LEU A 412 12.54 1.48 123.34
C LEU A 412 12.27 0.03 123.79
N HIS A 413 12.90 -0.85 123.02
CA HIS A 413 13.60 -2.06 123.49
C HIS A 413 12.92 -3.42 123.28
N ARG A 414 13.27 -4.00 122.12
CA ARG A 414 14.15 -5.17 122.00
C ARG A 414 13.57 -6.55 122.38
N ARG A 415 13.69 -7.41 121.36
CA ARG A 415 14.35 -8.73 121.33
C ARG A 415 13.43 -9.95 121.25
N LYS A 416 13.65 -10.67 120.13
CA LYS A 416 13.75 -12.14 119.98
C LYS A 416 12.43 -12.91 120.24
N SER A 417 12.11 -13.99 119.53
CA SER A 417 12.78 -14.81 118.52
C SER A 417 11.81 -15.92 118.11
N LYS A 418 12.03 -16.53 116.93
CA LYS A 418 11.63 -17.90 116.54
C LYS A 418 10.10 -18.10 116.43
N GLN A 419 9.56 -18.77 115.43
CA GLN A 419 10.03 -19.82 114.52
C GLN A 419 9.50 -19.56 113.12
#